data_AF-A0A3B4A945-F1
#
_entry.id   AF-A0A3B4A945-F1
#
_cell.length_a   1.000
_cell.length_b   1.000
_cell.length_c   1.000
_cell.angle_alpha   90.00
_cell.angle_beta   90.00
_cell.angle_gamma   90.00
#
_symmetry.space_group_name_H-M   'P 1'
#
loop_
_entity.id
_entity.type
_entity.pdbx_description
1 polymer ?
#
loop_
_entity_poly.entity_id
_entity_poly.type
_entity_poly.pdbx_seq_one_letter_code
_entity_poly.pdbx_strand_id
1 'polypeptide(L)'
;IIIVIINIVIFYREAIEHCRSYNARLCAERSVRMPFLDSQTGVAQNNCYIWMEKQHRRPGRAAGQMYTYPARCWRKKRRLHPPLDPQLRLCELRLGNNQTAHELQPNYTQTVWVEAE
;
A
#
# COMPACT_ATOMS: atom_id res chain seq x y z
N ILE A 1 -18.61 47.19 3.89
CA ILE A 1 -17.34 46.45 4.20
C ILE A 1 -17.63 45.16 4.95
N ILE A 2 -18.23 45.21 6.16
CA ILE A 2 -18.52 44.00 6.97
C ILE A 2 -19.41 42.99 6.21
N ILE A 3 -20.51 43.43 5.61
CA ILE A 3 -21.40 42.57 4.82
C ILE A 3 -20.66 41.89 3.66
N VAL A 4 -19.75 42.59 2.99
CA VAL A 4 -18.97 42.05 1.86
C VAL A 4 -18.00 40.95 2.35
N ILE A 5 -17.32 41.19 3.48
CA ILE A 5 -16.43 40.20 4.09
C ILE A 5 -17.22 38.94 4.49
N ILE A 6 -18.38 39.11 5.12
CA ILE A 6 -19.25 37.99 5.50
C ILE A 6 -19.67 37.18 4.25
N ASN A 7 -20.09 37.84 3.18
CA ASN A 7 -20.46 37.16 1.94
C ASN A 7 -19.29 36.40 1.30
N ILE A 8 -18.08 36.99 1.27
CA ILE A 8 -16.88 36.31 0.77
C ILE A 8 -16.57 35.06 1.61
N VAL A 9 -16.69 35.16 2.93
CA VAL A 9 -16.43 34.02 3.84
C VAL A 9 -17.46 32.91 3.64
N ILE A 10 -18.74 33.25 3.50
CA ILE A 10 -19.82 32.28 3.23
C ILE A 10 -19.56 31.60 1.89
N PHE A 11 -19.32 32.37 0.83
CA PHE A 11 -19.04 31.83 -0.51
C PHE A 11 -17.83 30.89 -0.51
N TYR A 12 -16.73 31.27 0.15
CA TYR A 12 -15.54 30.43 0.20
C TYR A 12 -15.77 29.14 0.99
N ARG A 13 -16.59 29.19 2.05
CA ARG A 13 -17.01 27.98 2.78
C ARG A 13 -17.83 27.05 1.90
N GLU A 14 -18.82 27.56 1.18
CA GLU A 14 -19.63 26.76 0.26
C GLU A 14 -18.76 26.13 -0.84
N ALA A 15 -17.81 26.89 -1.40
CA ALA A 15 -16.87 26.37 -2.38
C ALA A 15 -16.03 25.20 -1.83
N ILE A 16 -15.51 25.31 -0.60
CA ILE A 16 -14.77 24.21 0.06
C ILE A 16 -15.68 22.99 0.27
N GLU A 17 -16.92 23.19 0.70
CA GLU A 17 -17.87 22.11 0.93
C GLU A 17 -18.24 21.38 -0.37
N HIS A 18 -18.39 22.12 -1.47
CA HIS A 18 -18.56 21.54 -2.80
C HIS A 18 -17.33 20.74 -3.25
N CYS A 19 -16.12 21.29 -3.07
CA CYS A 19 -14.88 20.56 -3.36
C CYS A 19 -14.77 19.27 -2.55
N ARG A 20 -15.12 19.32 -1.26
CA ARG A 20 -15.11 18.14 -0.38
C ARG A 20 -16.11 17.09 -0.84
N SER A 21 -17.33 17.50 -1.16
CA SER A 21 -18.40 16.61 -1.62
C SER A 21 -18.05 15.95 -2.95
N TYR A 22 -17.48 16.72 -3.88
CA TYR A 22 -16.98 16.21 -5.14
C TYR A 22 -15.86 15.19 -4.95
N ASN A 23 -14.87 15.49 -4.10
CA ASN A 23 -13.76 14.58 -3.81
C ASN A 23 -14.25 13.27 -3.15
N ALA A 24 -15.22 13.36 -2.23
CA ALA A 24 -15.83 12.18 -1.62
C ALA A 24 -16.51 11.28 -2.65
N ARG A 25 -17.28 11.87 -3.58
CA ARG A 25 -17.91 11.14 -4.68
C ARG A 25 -16.87 10.50 -5.60
N LEU A 26 -15.82 11.22 -5.94
CA LEU A 26 -14.72 10.71 -6.78
C LEU A 26 -14.04 9.50 -6.13
N CYS A 27 -13.76 9.56 -4.83
CA CYS A 27 -13.19 8.44 -4.08
C CYS A 27 -14.12 7.22 -4.07
N ALA A 28 -15.42 7.43 -3.85
CA ALA A 28 -16.41 6.35 -3.86
C ALA A 28 -16.50 5.69 -5.23
N GLU A 29 -16.65 6.47 -6.30
CA GLU A 29 -16.66 5.96 -7.67
C GLU A 29 -15.37 5.23 -8.02
N ARG A 30 -14.21 5.73 -7.58
CA ARG A 30 -12.92 5.06 -7.76
C ARG A 30 -12.92 3.70 -7.06
N SER A 31 -13.37 3.61 -5.80
CA SER A 31 -13.39 2.34 -5.07
C SER A 31 -14.30 1.29 -5.71
N VAL A 32 -15.43 1.71 -6.27
CA VAL A 32 -16.40 0.81 -6.91
C VAL A 32 -15.87 0.22 -8.23
N ARG A 33 -14.96 0.91 -8.92
CA ARG A 33 -14.36 0.44 -10.17
C ARG A 33 -13.11 -0.44 -9.98
N MET A 34 -12.64 -0.62 -8.74
CA MET A 34 -11.47 -1.45 -8.46
C MET A 34 -11.89 -2.91 -8.21
N PRO A 35 -11.08 -3.90 -8.62
CA PRO A 35 -9.83 -3.78 -9.38
C PRO A 35 -10.06 -3.50 -10.87
N PHE A 36 -9.11 -2.81 -11.51
CA PHE A 36 -9.12 -2.58 -12.95
C PHE A 36 -8.55 -3.80 -13.69
N LEU A 37 -9.30 -4.40 -14.61
CA LEU A 37 -8.82 -5.53 -15.41
C LEU A 37 -8.15 -5.04 -16.68
N ASP A 38 -6.83 -5.20 -16.78
CA ASP A 38 -6.06 -4.86 -17.97
C ASP A 38 -6.18 -5.97 -19.03
N SER A 39 -6.68 -5.62 -20.22
CA SER A 39 -6.93 -6.56 -21.31
C SER A 39 -5.66 -7.09 -21.98
N GLN A 40 -4.56 -6.35 -21.93
CA GLN A 40 -3.31 -6.77 -22.58
C GLN A 40 -2.54 -7.77 -21.73
N THR A 41 -2.51 -7.56 -20.41
CA THR A 41 -1.74 -8.40 -19.48
C THR A 41 -2.58 -9.43 -18.73
N GLY A 42 -3.91 -9.28 -18.73
CA GLY A 42 -4.82 -10.11 -17.93
C GLY A 42 -4.72 -9.85 -16.43
N VAL A 43 -4.01 -8.78 -16.00
CA VAL A 43 -3.80 -8.47 -14.59
C VAL A 43 -4.96 -7.63 -14.06
N ALA A 44 -5.55 -8.08 -12.95
CA ALA A 44 -6.46 -7.27 -12.14
C ALA A 44 -5.64 -6.30 -11.28
N GLN A 45 -5.48 -5.08 -11.76
CA GLN A 45 -4.68 -4.03 -11.17
C GLN A 45 -5.37 -3.38 -9.97
N ASN A 46 -4.61 -3.20 -8.91
CA ASN A 46 -4.98 -2.45 -7.72
C ASN A 46 -4.05 -1.24 -7.52
N ASN A 47 -4.25 -0.48 -6.43
CA ASN A 47 -3.28 0.53 -6.03
C ASN A 47 -1.89 -0.11 -5.86
N CYS A 48 -0.87 0.48 -6.49
CA CYS A 48 0.50 -0.01 -6.47
C CYS A 48 1.44 1.02 -5.82
N TYR A 49 2.61 0.56 -5.38
CA TYR A 49 3.62 1.37 -4.69
C TYR A 49 4.95 1.42 -5.46
N ILE A 50 4.88 1.20 -6.78
CA ILE A 50 6.06 1.19 -7.66
C ILE A 50 6.59 2.61 -7.93
N TRP A 51 5.71 3.60 -7.82
CA TRP A 51 6.03 5.01 -8.04
C TRP A 51 6.58 5.61 -6.76
N MET A 52 7.88 5.93 -6.77
CA MET A 52 8.59 6.47 -5.61
C MET A 52 9.27 7.78 -5.98
N GLU A 53 9.05 8.80 -5.16
CA GLU A 53 9.67 10.11 -5.35
C GLU A 53 11.17 10.11 -5.04
N LYS A 54 11.90 11.09 -5.58
CA LYS A 54 13.35 11.27 -5.36
C LYS A 54 13.69 11.41 -3.87
N GLN A 55 12.82 12.04 -3.07
CA GLN A 55 13.02 12.18 -1.62
C GLN A 55 12.99 10.85 -0.86
N HIS A 56 12.39 9.81 -1.42
CA HIS A 56 12.39 8.47 -0.82
C HIS A 56 13.67 7.69 -1.12
N ARG A 57 14.52 8.17 -2.04
CA ARG A 57 15.78 7.52 -2.39
C ARG A 57 16.77 7.62 -1.24
N ARG A 58 17.25 6.49 -0.77
CA ARG A 58 18.25 6.34 0.30
C ARG A 58 19.54 5.73 -0.29
N PRO A 59 20.70 5.85 0.39
CA PRO A 59 21.90 5.12 0.00
C PRO A 59 21.66 3.60 -0.03
N GLY A 60 22.44 2.88 -0.84
CA GLY A 60 22.44 1.42 -0.86
C GLY A 60 22.77 0.82 0.51
N ARG A 61 22.15 -0.32 0.85
CA ARG A 61 22.38 -1.03 2.12
C ARG A 61 23.33 -2.22 1.98
N ALA A 62 23.43 -2.79 0.78
CA ALA A 62 24.30 -3.92 0.47
C ALA A 62 25.43 -3.52 -0.50
N ALA A 63 26.51 -4.30 -0.52
CA ALA A 63 27.61 -4.10 -1.46
C ALA A 63 27.11 -4.11 -2.91
N GLY A 64 27.55 -3.13 -3.71
CA GLY A 64 27.12 -2.95 -5.11
C GLY A 64 25.75 -2.29 -5.28
N GLN A 65 25.01 -1.99 -4.21
CA GLN A 65 23.74 -1.29 -4.28
C GLN A 65 23.96 0.23 -4.33
N MET A 66 23.47 0.91 -5.38
CA MET A 66 23.55 2.39 -5.46
C MET A 66 22.51 3.07 -4.57
N TYR A 67 21.27 2.57 -4.59
CA TYR A 67 20.16 3.18 -3.88
C TYR A 67 19.24 2.14 -3.24
N THR A 68 18.58 2.55 -2.16
CA THR A 68 17.51 1.81 -1.49
C THR A 68 16.26 2.67 -1.43
N TYR A 69 15.08 2.06 -1.48
CA TYR A 69 13.81 2.74 -1.25
C TYR A 69 13.07 2.10 -0.06
N PRO A 70 12.11 2.80 0.57
CA PRO A 70 11.30 2.25 1.66
C PRO A 70 10.58 0.98 1.21
N ALA A 71 10.81 -0.13 1.90
CA ALA A 71 10.11 -1.37 1.63
C ALA A 71 8.77 -1.38 2.39
N ARG A 72 7.71 -1.86 1.73
CA ARG A 72 6.42 -2.10 2.39
C ARG A 72 6.45 -3.45 3.09
N CYS A 73 6.01 -3.46 4.33
CA CYS A 73 5.90 -4.70 5.08
C CYS A 73 4.62 -5.43 4.65
N TRP A 74 4.74 -6.72 4.41
CA TRP A 74 3.65 -7.60 4.01
C TRP A 74 3.72 -8.89 4.82
N ARG A 75 2.56 -9.51 5.05
CA ARG A 75 2.48 -10.80 5.74
C ARG A 75 1.52 -11.71 4.99
N LYS A 76 1.96 -12.93 4.71
CA LYS A 76 1.08 -13.98 4.18
C LYS A 76 0.14 -14.47 5.28
N LYS A 77 -1.17 -14.45 5.04
CA LYS A 77 -2.17 -15.02 5.96
C LYS A 77 -1.95 -16.52 6.12
N ARG A 78 -2.00 -17.02 7.36
CA ARG A 78 -1.87 -18.45 7.64
C ARG A 78 -3.17 -19.15 7.26
N ARG A 79 -3.09 -20.26 6.52
CA ARG A 79 -4.27 -21.08 6.20
C ARG A 79 -4.75 -21.79 7.47
N LEU A 80 -6.06 -21.80 7.72
CA LEU A 80 -6.66 -22.49 8.87
C LEU A 80 -6.72 -24.01 8.68
N HIS A 81 -6.84 -24.48 7.43
CA HIS A 81 -6.88 -25.90 7.09
C HIS A 81 -5.65 -26.30 6.28
N PRO A 82 -5.08 -27.48 6.56
CA PRO A 82 -4.07 -28.09 5.70
C PRO A 82 -4.66 -28.25 4.29
N PRO A 83 -3.85 -28.06 3.23
CA PRO A 83 -4.29 -28.39 1.89
C PRO A 83 -4.76 -29.85 1.83
N LEU A 84 -5.96 -30.07 1.28
CA LEU A 84 -6.46 -31.42 1.02
C LEU A 84 -5.60 -32.12 -0.05
N ASP A 85 -5.04 -31.34 -0.96
CA ASP A 85 -4.12 -31.81 -1.99
C ASP A 85 -2.75 -32.17 -1.38
N PRO A 86 -2.31 -33.44 -1.48
CA PRO A 86 -0.99 -33.88 -1.01
C PRO A 86 0.17 -33.08 -1.62
N GLN A 87 0.04 -32.59 -2.85
CA GLN A 87 1.10 -31.81 -3.51
C GLN A 87 1.31 -30.43 -2.87
N LEU A 88 0.24 -29.84 -2.36
CA LEU A 88 0.28 -28.54 -1.69
C LEU A 88 0.84 -28.63 -0.25
N ARG A 89 0.76 -29.80 0.40
CA ARG A 89 1.36 -30.03 1.73
C ARG A 89 2.89 -29.96 1.72
N LEU A 90 3.53 -30.47 0.65
CA LEU A 90 4.99 -30.48 0.52
C LEU A 90 5.57 -29.06 0.38
N CYS A 91 4.82 -28.15 -0.26
CA CYS A 91 5.22 -26.75 -0.46
C CYS A 91 5.28 -25.96 0.86
N GLU A 92 4.42 -26.27 1.84
CA GLU A 92 4.44 -25.61 3.16
C GLU A 92 5.69 -25.96 3.97
N LEU A 93 6.14 -27.22 3.90
CA LEU A 93 7.32 -27.71 4.62
C LEU A 93 8.62 -27.03 4.15
N ARG A 94 8.73 -26.73 2.84
CA ARG A 94 9.93 -26.03 2.32
C ARG A 94 9.98 -24.55 2.68
N LEU A 95 8.83 -23.90 2.91
CA LEU A 95 8.78 -22.49 3.34
C LEU A 95 9.07 -22.33 4.85
N GLY A 96 8.78 -23.36 5.66
CA GLY A 96 9.07 -23.35 7.10
C GLY A 96 10.56 -23.43 7.43
N ASN A 97 11.38 -24.01 6.55
CA ASN A 97 12.81 -24.26 6.81
C ASN A 97 13.73 -23.08 6.46
N ASN A 98 13.22 -22.00 5.88
CA ASN A 98 14.01 -20.81 5.53
C ASN A 98 13.97 -19.70 6.60
N GLN A 99 13.54 -20.02 7.82
CA GLN A 99 13.65 -19.12 8.98
C GLN A 99 14.91 -19.44 9.78
N THR A 100 16.09 -19.30 9.17
CA THR A 100 17.33 -19.14 9.93
C THR A 100 17.60 -17.65 10.10
N ALA A 101 17.51 -17.24 11.36
CA ALA A 101 17.94 -15.94 11.85
C ALA A 101 19.36 -15.63 11.36
N HIS A 102 19.52 -14.50 10.66
CA HIS A 102 20.76 -13.75 10.73
C HIS A 102 20.44 -12.46 11.48
N GLU A 103 21.03 -12.34 12.67
CA GLU A 103 21.02 -11.16 13.51
C GLU A 103 21.34 -9.91 12.69
N LEU A 104 20.37 -9.00 12.62
CA LEU A 104 20.63 -7.60 12.29
C LEU A 104 20.20 -6.80 13.51
N GLN A 105 21.19 -6.16 14.12
CA GLN A 105 21.07 -5.28 15.27
C GLN A 105 19.95 -4.24 15.13
N PRO A 106 19.39 -3.73 16.25
CA PRO A 106 18.17 -2.94 16.23
C PRO A 106 18.50 -1.51 15.78
N ASN A 107 18.53 -1.29 14.47
CA ASN A 107 18.36 0.04 13.91
C ASN A 107 16.92 0.18 13.42
N TYR A 108 16.18 1.02 14.15
CA TYR A 108 14.82 1.48 13.87
C TYR A 108 14.50 1.55 12.36
N THR A 109 13.26 1.18 12.02
CA THR A 109 12.62 1.00 10.69
C THR A 109 12.40 -0.44 10.20
N GLN A 110 12.42 -1.44 11.09
CA GLN A 110 11.77 -2.72 10.78
C GLN A 110 10.31 -2.66 11.26
N THR A 111 9.42 -2.16 10.41
CA THR A 111 7.97 -2.31 10.62
C THR A 111 7.63 -3.80 10.52
N VAL A 112 7.05 -4.38 11.57
CA VAL A 112 6.61 -5.76 11.63
C VAL A 112 5.12 -5.80 11.98
N TRP A 113 4.38 -6.69 11.29
CA TRP A 113 2.96 -7.09 11.46
C TRP A 113 1.93 -6.01 11.04
N VAL A 114 0.79 -6.24 10.36
CA VAL A 114 -0.25 -7.31 10.36
C VAL A 114 -1.08 -7.25 9.05
N GLU A 115 -1.87 -8.31 8.78
CA GLU A 115 -2.90 -8.61 7.74
C GLU A 115 -3.18 -7.68 6.56
N ALA A 116 -3.29 -8.30 5.38
CA ALA A 116 -4.04 -7.78 4.23
C ALA A 116 -5.30 -8.66 4.06
N GLU A 117 -6.46 -7.99 3.94
CA GLU A 117 -7.74 -8.60 3.57
C GLU A 117 -7.69 -9.27 2.19
#